data_AF-A0A4Y3WAQ9-F1
#
_entry.id   AF-A0A4Y3WAQ9-F1
#
_cell.length_a   1.000
_cell.length_b   1.000
_cell.length_c   1.000
_cell.angle_alpha   90.00
_cell.angle_beta   90.00
_cell.angle_gamma   90.00
#
_symmetry.space_group_name_H-M   'P 1'
#
loop_
_entity.id
_entity.type
_entity.pdbx_description
1 polymer ?
#
loop_
_entity_poly.entity_id
_entity_poly.type
_entity_poly.pdbx_seq_one_letter_code
_entity_poly.pdbx_strand_id
1 'polypeptide(L)'
;MIMLEAATNPGTIMGSMTFTRHAAIVVTVLSLGGCANLERHNPNALSQGDDDAYCQTHGGPQGSAAYTACRKNRDVAVTRSDRMERSHRDLAERMLNGQ
;
A
#
# COMPACT_ATOMS: atom_id res chain seq x y z
N MET A 1 -59.33 39.77 -11.91
CA MET A 1 -58.50 39.38 -13.08
C MET A 1 -57.14 40.02 -12.81
N ILE A 2 -56.12 39.29 -12.38
CA ILE A 2 -55.35 38.33 -13.17
C ILE A 2 -54.92 37.17 -12.28
N MET A 3 -55.22 35.95 -12.75
CA MET A 3 -54.68 34.68 -12.27
C MET A 3 -53.17 34.64 -12.51
N LEU A 4 -52.37 34.16 -11.56
CA LEU A 4 -51.07 33.57 -11.90
C LEU A 4 -50.91 32.25 -11.14
N GLU A 5 -51.21 31.19 -11.87
CA GLU A 5 -51.18 29.79 -11.47
C GLU A 5 -49.80 29.18 -11.74
N ALA A 6 -49.38 28.32 -10.81
CA ALA A 6 -48.56 27.11 -10.95
C ALA A 6 -47.14 27.18 -11.58
N ALA A 7 -46.16 26.69 -10.81
CA ALA A 7 -45.33 25.55 -11.24
C ALA A 7 -44.50 24.98 -10.07
N THR A 8 -45.10 24.14 -9.22
CA THR A 8 -44.34 23.17 -8.42
C THR A 8 -43.87 22.05 -9.35
N ASN A 9 -42.60 22.06 -9.73
CA ASN A 9 -41.99 21.04 -10.58
C ASN A 9 -41.64 19.78 -9.76
N PRO A 10 -42.17 18.58 -10.10
CA PRO A 10 -41.91 17.34 -9.38
C PRO A 10 -40.52 16.70 -9.66
N GLY A 11 -39.67 17.33 -10.48
CA GLY A 11 -38.42 16.75 -10.99
C GLY A 11 -37.21 16.79 -10.04
N THR A 12 -37.25 17.57 -8.96
CA THR A 12 -36.03 17.88 -8.18
C THR A 12 -35.70 16.84 -7.09
N ILE A 13 -36.64 15.97 -6.71
CA ILE A 13 -36.45 15.04 -5.58
C ILE A 13 -35.74 13.75 -6.03
N MET A 14 -35.98 13.29 -7.27
CA MET A 14 -35.48 11.99 -7.77
C MET A 14 -33.96 11.97 -8.03
N GLY A 15 -33.37 13.10 -8.44
CA GLY A 15 -31.93 13.20 -8.75
C GLY A 15 -31.02 13.20 -7.51
N SER A 16 -31.55 13.59 -6.36
CA SER A 16 -30.78 13.72 -5.11
C SER A 16 -30.48 12.36 -4.46
N MET A 17 -31.44 11.43 -4.50
CA MET A 17 -31.29 10.07 -3.95
C MET A 17 -30.36 9.20 -4.78
N THR A 18 -30.32 9.36 -6.10
CA THR A 18 -29.38 8.61 -6.94
C THR A 18 -27.96 9.13 -6.72
N PHE A 19 -27.74 10.45 -6.70
CA PHE A 19 -26.42 11.03 -6.48
C PHE A 19 -25.77 10.60 -5.16
N THR A 20 -26.54 10.59 -4.08
CA THR A 20 -26.04 10.14 -2.75
C THR A 20 -25.66 8.67 -2.73
N ARG A 21 -26.41 7.80 -3.42
CA ARG A 21 -26.06 6.38 -3.57
C ARG A 21 -24.79 6.18 -4.39
N HIS A 22 -24.60 6.94 -5.46
CA HIS A 22 -23.40 6.85 -6.27
C HIS A 22 -22.17 7.39 -5.50
N ALA A 23 -22.33 8.48 -4.75
CA ALA A 23 -21.27 9.01 -3.89
C ALA A 23 -20.84 8.00 -2.81
N ALA A 24 -21.79 7.32 -2.16
CA ALA A 24 -21.49 6.29 -1.16
C ALA A 24 -20.72 5.09 -1.75
N ILE A 25 -21.07 4.67 -2.97
CA ILE A 25 -20.37 3.59 -3.69
C ILE A 25 -18.95 4.02 -4.05
N VAL A 26 -18.76 5.24 -4.54
CA VAL A 26 -17.42 5.75 -4.90
C VAL A 26 -16.50 5.81 -3.67
N VAL A 27 -17.00 6.31 -2.55
CA VAL A 27 -16.21 6.40 -1.29
C VAL A 27 -15.82 5.02 -0.75
N THR A 28 -16.71 4.03 -0.85
CA THR A 28 -16.42 2.65 -0.42
C THR A 28 -15.39 1.98 -1.35
N VAL A 29 -15.50 2.14 -2.67
CA VAL A 29 -14.50 1.60 -3.61
C VAL A 29 -13.11 2.23 -3.40
N LEU A 30 -13.04 3.55 -3.17
CA LEU A 30 -11.77 4.26 -2.92
C LEU A 30 -11.11 3.82 -1.60
N SER A 31 -11.90 3.64 -0.53
CA SER A 31 -11.38 3.19 0.77
C SER A 31 -10.90 1.74 0.74
N LEU A 32 -11.63 0.82 0.08
CA LEU A 32 -11.18 -0.56 -0.10
C LEU A 32 -9.93 -0.65 -1.01
N GLY A 33 -9.84 0.18 -2.06
CA GLY A 33 -8.66 0.26 -2.92
C GLY A 33 -7.41 0.77 -2.21
N GLY A 34 -7.56 1.71 -1.27
CA GLY A 34 -6.47 2.20 -0.42
C GLY A 34 -5.90 1.13 0.51
N CYS A 35 -6.77 0.35 1.16
CA CYS A 35 -6.35 -0.74 2.04
C CYS A 35 -5.59 -1.85 1.31
N ALA A 36 -5.98 -2.19 0.07
CA ALA A 36 -5.30 -3.21 -0.74
C ALA A 36 -3.91 -2.77 -1.25
N ASN A 37 -3.62 -1.47 -1.23
CA ASN A 37 -2.32 -0.93 -1.64
C ASN A 37 -1.27 -1.05 -0.51
N LEU A 38 -1.71 -1.04 0.75
CA LEU A 38 -0.84 -1.15 1.92
C LEU A 38 -0.14 -2.52 2.01
N GLU A 39 -0.82 -3.61 1.66
CA GLU A 39 -0.24 -4.96 1.63
C GLU A 39 0.86 -5.08 0.55
N ARG A 40 0.69 -4.41 -0.59
CA ARG A 40 1.65 -4.44 -1.70
C ARG A 40 2.92 -3.62 -1.42
N HIS A 41 2.83 -2.67 -0.50
CA HIS A 41 3.94 -1.83 -0.06
C HIS A 41 4.47 -2.25 1.31
N ASN A 42 4.39 -3.54 1.66
CA ASN A 42 5.33 -4.11 2.62
C ASN A 42 6.58 -4.58 1.84
N PRO A 43 7.61 -3.72 1.64
CA PRO A 43 8.84 -4.12 0.95
C PRO A 43 9.54 -5.29 1.66
N ASN A 44 9.19 -5.57 2.92
CA ASN A 44 9.79 -6.65 3.71
C ASN A 44 9.12 -8.01 3.46
N ALA A 45 7.86 -8.05 3.01
CA ALA A 45 7.16 -9.32 2.78
C ALA A 45 7.64 -10.05 1.51
N LEU A 46 8.13 -9.31 0.51
CA LEU A 46 8.64 -9.87 -0.75
C LEU A 46 10.17 -10.04 -0.77
N SER A 47 10.91 -9.22 0.00
CA SER A 47 12.38 -9.29 0.04
C SER A 47 12.92 -10.49 0.82
N GLN A 48 12.11 -11.04 1.72
CA GLN A 48 12.39 -12.29 2.46
C GLN A 48 11.81 -13.54 1.76
N GLY A 49 11.19 -13.35 0.59
CA GLY A 49 10.52 -14.38 -0.19
C GLY A 49 11.53 -15.36 -0.80
N ASP A 50 11.94 -16.31 0.03
CA ASP A 50 12.63 -17.55 -0.31
C ASP A 50 14.07 -17.41 -0.85
N ASP A 51 14.95 -16.87 -0.01
CA ASP A 51 16.41 -16.86 -0.25
C ASP A 51 16.96 -18.26 -0.54
N ASP A 52 16.33 -19.32 0.00
CA ASP A 52 16.72 -20.70 -0.28
C ASP A 52 16.39 -21.09 -1.73
N ALA A 53 15.20 -20.76 -2.25
CA ALA A 53 14.86 -20.96 -3.66
C ALA A 53 15.74 -20.12 -4.59
N TYR A 54 16.01 -18.86 -4.23
CA TYR A 54 16.93 -18.00 -4.98
C TYR A 54 18.36 -18.57 -5.00
N CYS A 55 18.87 -19.04 -3.86
CA CYS A 55 20.21 -19.57 -3.77
C CYS A 55 20.33 -20.98 -4.35
N GLN A 56 19.27 -21.79 -4.39
CA GLN A 56 19.26 -23.04 -5.14
C GLN A 56 19.42 -22.81 -6.65
N THR A 57 18.82 -21.73 -7.17
CA THR A 57 18.86 -21.39 -8.59
C THR A 57 20.14 -20.67 -9.01
N HIS A 58 20.70 -19.81 -8.15
CA HIS A 58 21.85 -18.94 -8.50
C HIS A 58 23.16 -19.32 -7.79
N GLY A 59 23.07 -19.93 -6.61
CA GLY A 59 24.22 -20.37 -5.80
C GLY A 59 24.56 -21.85 -5.94
N GLY A 60 23.77 -22.62 -6.70
CA GLY A 60 23.96 -24.06 -6.87
C GLY A 60 23.28 -24.89 -5.77
N PRO A 61 23.57 -26.20 -5.71
CA PRO A 61 22.85 -27.10 -4.82
C PRO A 61 23.09 -26.76 -3.35
N GLN A 62 22.09 -27.04 -2.51
CA GLN A 62 22.19 -26.87 -1.06
C GLN A 62 23.42 -27.62 -0.51
N GLY A 63 24.11 -27.00 0.45
CA GLY A 63 25.33 -27.54 1.04
C GLY A 63 26.61 -27.28 0.25
N SER A 64 26.51 -26.71 -0.97
CA SER A 64 27.69 -26.24 -1.69
C SER A 64 28.24 -24.93 -1.11
N ALA A 65 29.55 -24.68 -1.30
CA ALA A 65 30.17 -23.44 -0.88
C ALA A 65 29.53 -22.21 -1.56
N ALA A 66 29.18 -22.33 -2.85
CA ALA A 66 28.51 -21.26 -3.60
C ALA A 66 27.10 -20.96 -3.04
N TYR A 67 26.35 -21.98 -2.62
CA TYR A 67 25.05 -21.81 -1.96
C TYR A 67 25.19 -21.04 -0.65
N THR A 68 26.15 -21.43 0.20
CA THR A 68 26.38 -20.74 1.48
C THR A 68 26.83 -19.29 1.31
N ALA A 69 27.63 -19.00 0.28
CA ALA A 69 28.02 -17.63 -0.05
C ALA A 69 26.84 -16.79 -0.53
N CYS A 70 25.95 -17.37 -1.36
CA CYS A 70 24.71 -16.72 -1.78
C CYS A 70 23.83 -16.34 -0.59
N ARG A 71 23.57 -17.29 0.33
CA ARG A 71 22.75 -17.03 1.52
C ARG A 71 23.34 -15.92 2.38
N LYS A 72 24.64 -15.99 2.64
CA LYS A 72 25.34 -14.94 3.42
C LYS A 72 25.25 -13.56 2.78
N ASN A 73 25.39 -13.45 1.46
CA ASN A 73 25.29 -12.17 0.77
C ASN A 73 23.87 -11.57 0.84
N ARG A 74 22.86 -12.44 0.72
CA ARG A 74 21.44 -12.06 0.88
C ARG A 74 21.14 -11.60 2.31
N ASP A 75 21.64 -12.31 3.32
CA ASP A 75 21.49 -11.93 4.74
C ASP A 75 22.14 -10.56 5.04
N VAL A 76 23.32 -10.30 4.45
CA VAL A 76 23.99 -8.98 4.58
C VAL A 76 23.17 -7.88 3.90
N ALA A 77 22.53 -8.16 2.76
CA ALA A 77 21.67 -7.18 2.09
C ALA A 77 20.46 -6.80 2.95
N VAL A 78 19.81 -7.78 3.58
CA VAL A 78 18.69 -7.55 4.53
C VAL A 78 19.15 -6.74 5.74
N THR A 79 20.30 -7.08 6.32
CA THR A 79 20.83 -6.32 7.46
C THR A 79 21.11 -4.84 7.11
N ARG A 80 21.54 -4.58 5.88
CA ARG A 80 21.77 -3.20 5.39
C ARG A 80 20.46 -2.44 5.22
N SER A 81 19.41 -3.04 4.65
CA SER A 81 18.11 -2.38 4.54
C SER A 81 17.52 -2.03 5.90
N ASP A 82 17.62 -2.93 6.88
CA ASP A 82 17.12 -2.69 8.24
C ASP A 82 17.84 -1.54 8.94
N ARG A 83 19.16 -1.41 8.71
CA ARG A 83 19.92 -0.28 9.25
C ARG A 83 19.46 1.04 8.62
N MET A 84 19.22 1.06 7.31
CA MET A 84 18.74 2.27 6.63
C MET A 84 17.35 2.66 7.13
N GLU A 85 16.43 1.70 7.25
CA GLU A 85 15.09 1.95 7.78
C GLU A 85 15.12 2.52 9.20
N ARG A 86 15.94 1.94 10.09
CA ARG A 86 16.14 2.49 11.45
C ARG A 86 16.70 3.91 11.42
N SER A 87 17.65 4.18 10.53
CA SER A 87 18.22 5.53 10.41
C SER A 87 17.21 6.56 9.89
N HIS A 88 16.32 6.16 8.97
CA HIS A 88 15.25 7.02 8.47
C HIS A 88 14.25 7.34 9.58
N ARG A 89 13.86 6.33 10.37
CA ARG A 89 13.00 6.53 11.53
C ARG A 89 13.64 7.44 12.57
N ASP A 90 14.90 7.19 12.93
CA ASP A 90 15.62 8.03 13.90
C ASP A 90 15.77 9.48 13.44
N LEU A 91 16.02 9.71 12.14
CA LEU A 91 16.04 11.05 11.56
C LEU A 91 14.66 11.71 11.65
N ALA A 92 13.58 10.99 11.31
CA ALA A 92 12.22 11.50 11.39
C ALA A 92 11.83 11.88 12.84
N GLU A 93 12.20 11.05 13.82
CA GLU A 93 11.98 11.33 15.24
C GLU A 93 12.74 12.57 15.71
N ARG A 94 13.97 12.77 15.25
CA ARG A 94 14.74 13.99 15.58
C ARG A 94 14.11 15.25 15.00
N MET A 95 13.69 15.21 13.74
CA MET A 95 12.99 16.32 13.10
C MET A 95 11.67 16.66 13.79
N LEU A 96 10.91 15.64 14.23
CA LEU A 96 9.65 15.83 14.96
C LEU A 96 9.88 16.49 16.33
N ASN A 97 10.98 16.13 17.00
CA ASN A 97 11.33 16.66 18.31
C ASN A 97 12.17 17.96 18.24
N GLY A 98 12.43 18.48 17.04
CA GLY A 98 13.17 19.74 16.83
C GLY A 98 14.67 19.67 17.15
N GLN A 99 15.28 18.49 17.05
CA GLN A 99 16.72 18.25 17.25
C GLN A 99 17.51 18.28 15.94
#